data_AF-A0A0F9BA34-F1
#
_entry.id   AF-A0A0F9BA34-F1
#
_cell.length_a   1.000
_cell.length_b   1.000
_cell.length_c   1.000
_cell.angle_alpha   90.00
_cell.angle_beta   90.00
_cell.angle_gamma   90.00
#
_symmetry.space_group_name_H-M   'P 1'
#
loop_
_entity.id
_entity.type
_entity.pdbx_description
1 polymer ?
#
loop_
_entity_poly.entity_id
_entity_poly.type
_entity_poly.pdbx_seq_one_letter_code
_entity_poly.pdbx_strand_id
1 'polypeptide(L)'
;MLKKGSKTWNLFWIKVDKTSSNIFYKGTRCWEWTAGTHPSIESRRGRNSCIYGRFYINRIGQSAHRVLYEMKYGPISKIINVCHKCDNKLCVRPSHLFLGTQKDNIQDMINKKRNVKDQRMVKLN
;
A
#
# COMPACT_ATOMS: atom_id res chain seq x y z
N MET A 1 12.68 -7.74 12.36
CA MET A 1 11.21 -7.83 12.51
C MET A 1 10.76 -7.00 13.70
N LEU A 2 9.64 -6.28 13.62
CA LEU A 2 9.12 -5.54 14.77
C LEU A 2 8.56 -6.52 15.81
N LYS A 3 9.11 -6.51 17.03
CA LYS A 3 8.62 -7.32 18.13
C LYS A 3 7.24 -6.82 18.57
N LYS A 4 6.23 -7.69 18.61
CA LYS A 4 4.89 -7.37 19.12
C LYS A 4 5.00 -6.78 20.54
N GLY A 5 4.31 -5.66 20.77
CA GLY A 5 4.33 -4.94 22.06
C GLY A 5 5.53 -4.01 22.26
N SER A 6 6.51 -3.99 21.35
CA SER A 6 7.59 -2.99 21.40
C SER A 6 7.06 -1.56 21.17
N LYS A 7 7.82 -0.55 21.61
CA LYS A 7 7.51 0.87 21.35
C LYS A 7 7.22 1.12 19.87
N THR A 8 8.08 0.63 18.97
CA THR A 8 7.93 0.80 17.53
C THR A 8 6.69 0.09 16.97
N TRP A 9 6.34 -1.08 17.51
CA TRP A 9 5.10 -1.78 17.16
C TRP A 9 3.86 -0.95 17.52
N ASN A 10 3.82 -0.37 18.71
CA ASN A 10 2.71 0.47 19.14
C ASN A 10 2.64 1.77 18.34
N LEU A 11 3.79 2.39 18.05
CA LEU A 11 3.88 3.57 17.20
C LEU A 11 3.36 3.35 15.79
N PHE A 12 3.44 2.13 15.25
CA PHE A 12 2.82 1.80 13.96
C PHE A 12 1.30 1.90 14.08
N TRP A 13 0.70 1.22 15.05
CA TRP A 13 -0.76 1.14 15.18
C TRP A 13 -1.45 2.45 15.52
N ILE A 14 -0.78 3.37 16.22
CA ILE A 14 -1.29 4.73 16.47
C ILE A 14 -1.48 5.52 15.16
N LYS A 15 -0.79 5.14 14.08
CA LYS A 15 -0.85 5.79 12.76
C LYS A 15 -1.84 5.11 11.80
N VAL A 16 -2.70 4.23 12.32
CA VAL A 16 -3.64 3.45 11.54
C VAL A 16 -5.06 3.73 11.99
N ASP A 17 -5.84 4.37 11.12
CA ASP A 17 -7.28 4.52 11.31
C ASP A 17 -8.02 3.33 10.71
N LYS A 18 -8.78 2.62 11.53
CA LYS A 18 -9.53 1.41 11.12
C LYS A 18 -11.00 1.69 10.84
N THR A 19 -11.46 2.92 11.02
CA THR A 19 -12.87 3.26 11.19
C THR A 19 -13.39 4.23 10.13
N SER A 20 -12.61 5.25 9.76
CA SER A 20 -13.13 6.36 8.94
C SER A 20 -13.14 6.13 7.43
N SER A 21 -12.42 5.12 6.93
CA SER A 21 -12.35 4.90 5.48
C SER A 21 -13.72 4.61 4.87
N ASN A 22 -14.04 5.31 3.78
CA ASN A 22 -15.19 5.00 2.95
C ASN A 22 -14.86 4.01 1.81
N ILE A 23 -13.61 3.50 1.75
CA ILE A 23 -13.19 2.54 0.73
C ILE A 23 -13.33 1.12 1.29
N PHE A 24 -14.07 0.27 0.56
CA PHE A 24 -14.31 -1.12 0.92
C PHE A 24 -13.76 -2.06 -0.15
N TYR A 25 -13.23 -3.21 0.28
CA TYR A 25 -12.85 -4.31 -0.60
C TYR A 25 -13.41 -5.62 -0.05
N LYS A 26 -14.19 -6.32 -0.88
CA LYS A 26 -14.89 -7.56 -0.54
C LYS A 26 -15.63 -7.46 0.80
N GLY A 27 -16.55 -6.51 0.91
CA GLY A 27 -17.41 -6.31 2.08
C GLY A 27 -16.71 -5.77 3.33
N THR A 28 -15.44 -5.36 3.22
CA THR A 28 -14.67 -4.99 4.40
C THR A 28 -13.84 -3.72 4.18
N ARG A 29 -13.82 -2.82 5.16
CA ARG A 29 -13.24 -1.47 5.07
C ARG A 29 -11.71 -1.47 4.98
N CYS A 30 -11.12 -0.49 4.30
CA CYS A 30 -9.67 -0.21 4.37
C CYS A 30 -9.25 0.28 5.77
N TRP A 31 -7.99 0.04 6.12
CA TRP A 31 -7.36 0.68 7.28
C TRP A 31 -6.40 1.74 6.77
N GLU A 32 -6.71 3.01 7.02
CA GLU A 32 -5.94 4.13 6.46
C GLU A 32 -4.66 4.38 7.24
N TRP A 33 -3.57 4.57 6.51
CA TRP A 33 -2.37 5.17 7.04
C TRP A 33 -2.55 6.69 7.20
N THR A 34 -2.38 7.20 8.41
CA THR A 34 -2.64 8.61 8.74
C THR A 34 -1.38 9.45 8.98
N ALA A 35 -0.20 8.86 8.82
CA ALA A 35 1.08 9.55 9.03
C ALA A 35 1.80 9.84 7.71
N GLY A 36 3.10 10.17 7.80
CA GLY A 36 3.92 10.58 6.65
C GLY A 36 3.78 9.67 5.44
N THR A 37 3.80 10.29 4.27
CA THR A 37 3.65 9.63 2.97
C THR A 37 4.82 9.99 2.05
N HIS A 38 5.05 9.19 1.01
CA HIS A 38 6.04 9.48 -0.02
C HIS A 38 5.40 9.42 -1.41
N PRO A 39 5.72 10.37 -2.32
CA PRO A 39 5.20 10.36 -3.68
C PRO A 39 5.64 9.11 -4.44
N SER A 40 4.72 8.50 -5.20
CA SER A 40 5.08 7.49 -6.17
C SER A 40 5.86 8.10 -7.34
N ILE A 41 6.52 7.24 -8.13
CA ILE A 41 7.14 7.63 -9.42
C ILE A 41 6.11 8.29 -10.34
N GLU A 42 4.85 7.88 -10.28
CA GLU A 42 3.74 8.46 -11.06
C GLU A 42 3.45 9.91 -10.62
N SER A 43 3.48 10.16 -9.31
CA SER A 43 3.28 11.49 -8.72
C SER A 43 4.34 12.49 -9.17
N ARG A 44 5.59 12.04 -9.33
CA ARG A 44 6.70 12.86 -9.82
C ARG A 44 6.54 13.26 -11.30
N ARG A 45 5.65 12.60 -12.05
CA ARG A 45 5.34 12.87 -13.46
C ARG A 45 4.08 13.71 -13.66
N GLY A 46 3.58 14.37 -12.61
CA GLY A 46 2.40 15.25 -12.68
C GLY A 46 1.07 14.53 -12.93
N ARG A 47 1.04 13.18 -12.89
CA ARG A 47 -0.20 12.39 -12.98
C ARG A 47 -0.59 11.98 -11.58
N ASN A 48 -1.79 12.38 -11.14
CA ASN A 48 -2.47 12.06 -9.87
C ASN A 48 -1.52 11.80 -8.69
N SER A 49 -1.53 12.66 -7.67
CA SER A 49 -0.79 12.56 -6.40
C SER A 49 -0.96 11.19 -5.71
N CYS A 50 -0.22 10.21 -6.18
CA CYS A 50 -0.25 8.82 -5.77
C CYS A 50 0.76 8.62 -4.65
N ILE A 51 0.32 8.88 -3.43
CA ILE A 51 1.17 8.80 -2.24
C ILE A 51 1.08 7.40 -1.60
N TYR A 52 2.22 6.85 -1.19
CA TYR A 52 2.28 5.64 -0.37
C TYR A 52 2.58 6.01 1.08
N GLY A 53 1.91 5.35 2.03
CA GLY A 53 2.22 5.47 3.46
C GLY A 53 3.65 5.08 3.77
N ARG A 54 4.33 5.84 4.64
CA ARG A 54 5.73 5.66 4.99
C ARG A 54 5.89 5.52 6.51
N PHE A 55 6.62 4.51 6.94
CA PHE A 55 6.96 4.27 8.34
C PHE A 55 8.47 4.12 8.51
N TYR A 56 9.03 4.73 9.55
CA TYR A 56 10.48 4.73 9.79
C TYR A 56 10.84 3.77 10.92
N ILE A 57 11.75 2.85 10.64
CA ILE A 57 12.33 1.92 11.61
C ILE A 57 13.83 2.16 11.60
N ASN A 58 14.42 2.54 12.74
CA ASN A 58 15.85 2.88 12.85
C ASN A 58 16.30 3.90 11.79
N ARG A 59 15.50 4.96 11.58
CA ARG A 59 15.70 6.01 10.55
C ARG A 59 15.63 5.55 9.09
N ILE A 60 15.35 4.27 8.85
CA ILE A 60 15.15 3.72 7.51
C ILE A 60 13.65 3.76 7.19
N GLY A 61 13.28 4.54 6.17
CA GLY A 61 11.91 4.64 5.69
C GLY A 61 11.50 3.40 4.90
N GLN A 62 10.35 2.81 5.26
CA GLN A 62 9.75 1.65 4.61
C GLN A 62 8.28 1.94 4.27
N SER A 63 7.70 1.23 3.29
CA SER A 63 6.28 1.40 3.00
C SER A 63 5.43 0.81 4.13
N ALA A 64 4.41 1.55 4.56
CA ALA A 64 3.59 1.18 5.71
C ALA A 64 2.88 -0.17 5.52
N HIS A 65 2.37 -0.43 4.31
CA HIS A 65 1.72 -1.70 3.97
C HIS A 65 2.70 -2.88 4.01
N ARG A 66 3.97 -2.69 3.62
CA ARG A 66 5.00 -3.74 3.71
C ARG A 66 5.36 -4.02 5.16
N VAL A 67 5.56 -2.98 5.95
CA VAL A 67 5.84 -3.11 7.40
C VAL A 67 4.74 -3.92 8.08
N LEU A 68 3.47 -3.61 7.80
CA LEU A 68 2.35 -4.37 8.33
C LEU A 68 2.35 -5.84 7.86
N TYR A 69 2.61 -6.10 6.57
CA TYR A 69 2.69 -7.47 6.08
C TYR A 69 3.78 -8.24 6.84
N GLU A 70 4.98 -7.67 6.98
CA GLU A 70 6.09 -8.29 7.69
C GLU A 70 5.82 -8.49 9.19
N MET A 71 5.09 -7.55 9.81
CA MET A 71 4.61 -7.67 11.20
C MET A 71 3.63 -8.84 11.39
N LYS A 72 2.82 -9.15 10.37
CA LYS A 72 1.75 -10.16 10.46
C LYS A 72 2.19 -11.55 10.00
N TYR A 73 3.01 -11.61 8.95
CA TYR A 73 3.35 -12.84 8.23
C TYR A 73 4.85 -13.17 8.26
N GLY A 74 5.69 -12.27 8.78
CA GLY A 74 7.13 -12.45 8.85
C GLY A 74 7.89 -11.80 7.68
N PRO A 75 9.23 -11.86 7.71
CA PRO A 75 10.08 -11.15 6.76
C PRO A 75 9.85 -11.63 5.32
N ILE A 76 9.88 -10.69 4.39
CA ILE A 76 9.68 -10.94 2.96
C ILE A 76 10.95 -10.55 2.22
N SER A 77 11.33 -11.32 1.21
CA SER A 77 12.46 -10.97 0.33
C SER A 77 12.28 -9.57 -0.30
N LYS A 78 13.38 -8.84 -0.48
CA LYS A 78 13.37 -7.48 -1.05
C LYS A 78 12.85 -7.44 -2.48
N ILE A 79 12.92 -8.56 -3.22
CA ILE A 79 12.45 -8.67 -4.62
C ILE A 79 10.94 -8.88 -4.74
N ILE A 80 10.27 -9.22 -3.64
CA ILE A 80 8.82 -9.44 -3.62
C ILE A 80 8.13 -8.13 -3.25
N ASN A 81 7.09 -7.79 -4.00
CA ASN A 81 6.23 -6.64 -3.73
C ASN A 81 5.06 -7.04 -2.84
N VAL A 82 4.63 -6.12 -1.99
CA VAL A 82 3.37 -6.22 -1.25
C VAL A 82 2.38 -5.30 -1.95
N CYS A 83 1.38 -5.90 -2.59
CA CYS A 83 0.42 -5.21 -3.45
C CYS A 83 -0.95 -5.09 -2.78
N HIS A 84 -1.72 -4.08 -3.18
CA HIS A 84 -3.07 -3.82 -2.69
C HIS A 84 -4.12 -4.46 -3.60
N LYS A 85 -5.06 -5.19 -3.00
CA LYS A 85 -6.26 -5.68 -3.69
C LYS A 85 -7.33 -4.60 -3.86
N CYS A 86 -7.37 -3.64 -2.94
CA CYS A 86 -8.37 -2.58 -2.84
C CYS A 86 -8.04 -1.31 -3.66
N ASP A 87 -6.86 -1.26 -4.29
CA ASP A 87 -6.31 -0.11 -5.00
C ASP A 87 -6.19 1.22 -4.21
N ASN A 88 -6.46 1.18 -2.90
CA ASN A 88 -6.14 2.27 -1.98
C ASN A 88 -4.69 2.17 -1.50
N LYS A 89 -3.84 3.09 -1.97
CA LYS A 89 -2.39 3.14 -1.68
C LYS A 89 -2.05 3.39 -0.20
N LEU A 90 -2.98 3.97 0.57
CA LEU A 90 -2.84 4.22 2.00
C LEU A 90 -3.37 3.05 2.86
N CYS A 91 -4.02 2.05 2.26
CA CYS A 91 -4.55 0.92 2.99
C CYS A 91 -3.42 0.06 3.58
N VAL A 92 -3.51 -0.24 4.87
CA VAL A 92 -2.63 -1.16 5.60
C VAL A 92 -3.42 -2.29 6.26
N ARG A 93 -4.49 -2.76 5.61
CA ARG A 93 -5.27 -3.87 6.15
C ARG A 93 -4.73 -5.21 5.63
N PRO A 94 -4.37 -6.18 6.50
CA PRO A 94 -3.69 -7.40 6.04
C PRO A 94 -4.46 -8.19 4.98
N SER A 95 -5.79 -8.33 5.13
CA SER A 95 -6.63 -9.07 4.18
C SER A 95 -6.71 -8.41 2.80
N HIS A 96 -6.41 -7.12 2.71
CA HIS A 96 -6.38 -6.33 1.48
C HIS A 96 -5.01 -6.33 0.81
N LEU A 97 -4.01 -7.01 1.38
CA LEU A 97 -2.66 -7.12 0.81
C LEU A 97 -2.44 -8.52 0.22
N PHE A 98 -1.50 -8.61 -0.71
CA PHE A 98 -0.98 -9.86 -1.26
C PHE A 98 0.49 -9.72 -1.68
N LEU A 99 1.21 -10.83 -1.78
CA LEU A 99 2.55 -10.85 -2.37
C LEU A 99 2.42 -10.96 -3.87
N GLY A 100 3.12 -10.08 -4.59
CA GLY A 100 3.24 -10.15 -6.04
C GLY A 100 4.70 -10.09 -6.46
N THR A 101 5.07 -10.90 -7.44
CA THR A 101 6.25 -10.61 -8.24
C THR A 101 6.04 -9.34 -9.06
N GLN A 102 7.10 -8.79 -9.65
CA GLN A 102 6.94 -7.67 -10.59
C GLN A 102 6.01 -8.03 -11.75
N LYS A 103 6.05 -9.29 -12.21
CA LYS A 103 5.16 -9.83 -13.25
C LYS A 103 3.70 -9.82 -12.79
N ASP A 104 3.43 -10.27 -11.57
CA ASP A 104 2.07 -10.29 -11.01
C ASP A 104 1.50 -8.88 -10.84
N ASN A 105 2.33 -7.93 -10.42
CA ASN A 105 1.92 -6.53 -10.29
C ASN A 105 1.62 -5.88 -11.64
N ILE A 106 2.40 -6.21 -12.69
CA ILE A 106 2.12 -5.77 -14.06
C ILE A 106 0.81 -6.38 -14.56
N GLN A 107 0.60 -7.68 -14.33
CA GLN A 107 -0.63 -8.36 -14.74
C GLN A 107 -1.87 -7.79 -14.03
N ASP A 108 -1.79 -7.49 -12.73
CA ASP A 108 -2.87 -6.83 -11.97
C ASP A 108 -3.18 -5.43 -12.52
N MET A 109 -2.14 -4.65 -12.88
CA MET A 109 -2.32 -3.34 -13.52
C MET A 109 -3.04 -3.45 -14.87
N ILE A 110 -2.67 -4.44 -15.69
CA ILE A 110 -3.32 -4.72 -16.98
C ILE A 110 -4.78 -5.12 -16.76
N ASN A 111 -5.04 -6.07 -15.87
CA ASN A 111 -6.39 -6.56 -15.58
C ASN A 111 -7.32 -5.44 -15.06
N LYS A 112 -6.75 -4.49 -14.31
CA LYS A 112 -7.46 -3.30 -13.80
C LYS A 112 -7.50 -2.12 -14.77
N LYS A 113 -7.04 -2.30 -16.02
CA LYS A 113 -6.99 -1.24 -17.05
C LYS A 113 -6.29 0.04 -16.58
N ARG A 114 -5.29 -0.09 -15.69
CA ARG A 114 -4.48 1.03 -15.20
C ARG A 114 -3.25 1.30 -16.07
N ASN A 115 -3.17 0.65 -17.24
CA ASN A 115 -2.10 0.92 -18.19
C ASN A 115 -2.37 2.23 -18.96
N VAL A 116 -1.30 2.82 -19.51
CA VAL A 116 -1.35 4.15 -20.16
C VAL A 116 -2.20 4.13 -21.45
N LYS A 117 -2.35 2.98 -22.11
CA LYS A 117 -3.17 2.85 -23.33
C LYS A 117 -4.66 2.93 -23.00
N ASP A 118 -5.11 2.25 -21.96
CA ASP A 118 -6.51 2.22 -21.54
C ASP A 118 -6.97 3.58 -20.98
N GLN A 119 -6.09 4.28 -20.24
CA GLN A 119 -6.39 5.63 -19.74
C GLN A 119 -6.58 6.68 -20.84
N ARG A 120 -6.00 6.48 -22.03
CA ARG A 120 -6.20 7.38 -23.19
C ARG A 120 -7.55 7.14 -23.86
N MET A 121 -8.06 5.91 -23.87
CA MET A 121 -9.36 5.61 -24.45
C MET A 121 -10.54 6.09 -23.60
N VAL A 122 -10.43 6.05 -22.27
CA VAL A 122 -11.47 6.58 -21.37
C VAL A 122 -11.66 8.11 -21.48
N LYS A 123 -10.64 8.84 -21.96
CA LYS A 123 -10.70 10.31 -22.12
C LYS A 123 -11.16 10.77 -23.51
N LEU A 124 -11.40 9.86 -24.44
CA LEU A 124 -11.81 10.16 -25.82
C LEU A 124 -13.29 9.84 -26.10
N ASN A 125 -14.05 9.45 -25.07
CA ASN A 125 -15.50 9.28 -25.08
C ASN A 125 -16.14 10.26 -24.11
#